data_AF-A0A1H4WTB6-F1
#
_entry.id   AF-A0A1H4WTB6-F1
#
_cell.length_a   1.000
_cell.length_b   1.000
_cell.length_c   1.000
_cell.angle_alpha   90.00
_cell.angle_beta   90.00
_cell.angle_gamma   90.00
#
_symmetry.space_group_name_H-M   'P 1'
#
loop_
_entity.id
_entity.type
_entity.pdbx_description
1 polymer ?
#
loop_
_entity_poly.entity_id
_entity_poly.type
_entity_poly.pdbx_seq_one_letter_code
_entity_poly.pdbx_strand_id
1 'polypeptide(L)'
;MSTTKRAIAGIAVAQNGANVDRMGIYGEKLPAAVAAQLRAEKAARSMSLDEIAQLSGVGKRTLQRYLSGERQIPIDAMCDVAEALGLSPRELMARAEQRIK
;
A
#
# COMPACT_ATOMS: atom_id res chain seq x y z
N MET A 1 -22.25 -31.50 29.30
CA MET A 1 -22.33 -31.07 30.72
C MET A 1 -21.08 -30.25 31.02
N SER A 2 -21.31 -29.07 31.60
CA SER A 2 -20.36 -28.05 32.09
C SER A 2 -19.75 -27.07 31.07
N THR A 3 -20.34 -25.89 30.82
CA THR A 3 -20.20 -24.56 31.53
C THR A 3 -18.77 -23.98 31.48
N THR A 4 -18.44 -22.72 31.18
CA THR A 4 -19.08 -21.40 31.39
C THR A 4 -18.18 -20.36 30.66
N LYS A 5 -18.69 -19.53 29.75
CA LYS A 5 -19.07 -18.11 29.97
C LYS A 5 -17.90 -17.17 30.33
N ARG A 6 -17.58 -16.21 29.44
CA ARG A 6 -17.70 -14.77 29.72
C ARG A 6 -17.48 -13.91 28.47
N ALA A 7 -18.46 -13.06 28.25
CA ALA A 7 -18.45 -11.96 27.30
C ALA A 7 -17.79 -10.71 27.93
N ILE A 8 -17.79 -9.66 27.09
CA ILE A 8 -17.85 -8.21 27.32
C ILE A 8 -16.57 -7.37 27.54
N ALA A 9 -16.60 -6.27 26.78
CA ALA A 9 -16.04 -4.94 27.00
C ALA A 9 -14.67 -4.64 26.36
N GLY A 10 -14.72 -4.24 25.09
CA GLY A 10 -13.63 -3.56 24.40
C GLY A 10 -14.15 -2.32 23.67
N ILE A 11 -14.60 -1.33 24.46
CA ILE A 11 -14.65 0.12 24.18
C ILE A 11 -15.34 0.53 22.87
N ALA A 12 -16.57 1.00 23.03
CA ALA A 12 -17.20 1.94 22.11
C ALA A 12 -16.30 3.16 21.93
N VAL A 13 -15.81 3.38 20.71
CA VAL A 13 -15.43 4.73 20.28
C VAL A 13 -16.65 5.32 19.60
N ALA A 14 -17.39 6.14 20.37
CA ALA A 14 -18.34 7.07 19.81
C ALA A 14 -17.57 8.06 18.92
N GLN A 15 -17.69 7.93 17.60
CA GLN A 15 -17.24 8.98 16.69
C GLN A 15 -18.29 10.08 16.63
N ASN A 16 -18.05 11.07 17.48
CA ASN A 16 -18.78 12.33 17.59
C ASN A 16 -18.55 13.17 16.32
N GLY A 17 -19.61 13.76 15.79
CA GLY A 17 -19.64 14.44 14.48
C GLY A 17 -18.74 15.68 14.42
N ALA A 18 -17.73 15.64 13.54
CA ALA A 18 -17.03 16.79 12.93
C ALA A 18 -15.91 16.40 11.91
N ASN A 19 -15.69 15.13 11.54
CA ASN A 19 -14.42 14.68 10.94
C ASN A 19 -14.55 13.71 9.74
N VAL A 20 -15.34 14.07 8.73
CA VAL A 20 -15.69 13.14 7.61
C VAL A 20 -15.11 13.50 6.22
N ASP A 21 -14.35 14.59 6.03
CA ASP A 21 -13.92 14.99 4.66
C ASP A 21 -12.42 14.83 4.33
N ARG A 22 -11.53 14.46 5.27
CA ARG A 22 -10.12 14.10 4.96
C ARG A 22 -9.82 12.61 5.07
N MET A 23 -10.77 11.83 5.59
CA MET A 23 -10.65 10.41 5.88
C MET A 23 -11.25 9.60 4.71
N GLY A 24 -10.60 9.62 3.55
CA GLY A 24 -11.05 8.85 2.39
C GLY A 24 -10.08 8.86 1.20
N ILE A 25 -9.39 9.97 0.96
CA ILE A 25 -8.49 10.06 -0.20
C ILE A 25 -7.13 9.39 0.09
N TYR A 26 -6.48 9.74 1.20
CA TYR A 26 -5.16 9.18 1.52
C TYR A 26 -5.21 7.78 2.13
N GLY A 27 -6.28 7.44 2.88
CA GLY A 27 -6.43 6.11 3.46
C GLY A 27 -6.86 5.04 2.47
N GLU A 28 -7.76 5.39 1.54
CA GLU A 28 -8.40 4.41 0.64
C GLU A 28 -7.82 4.43 -0.78
N LYS A 29 -7.62 5.63 -1.35
CA LYS A 29 -7.22 5.77 -2.76
C LYS A 29 -5.71 5.77 -2.97
N LEU A 30 -4.95 6.37 -2.05
CA LEU A 30 -3.50 6.49 -2.20
C LEU A 30 -2.77 5.13 -2.29
N PRO A 31 -3.06 4.09 -1.46
CA PRO A 31 -2.38 2.81 -1.60
C PRO A 31 -2.60 2.17 -2.98
N ALA A 32 -3.82 2.27 -3.52
CA ALA A 32 -4.15 1.78 -4.85
C ALA A 32 -3.43 2.59 -5.94
N ALA A 33 -3.34 3.91 -5.77
CA ALA A 33 -2.63 4.80 -6.68
C ALA A 33 -1.11 4.52 -6.69
N VAL A 34 -0.51 4.26 -5.53
CA VAL A 34 0.90 3.86 -5.39
C VAL A 34 1.15 2.53 -6.10
N ALA A 35 0.34 1.50 -5.85
CA ALA A 35 0.46 0.20 -6.53
C ALA A 35 0.30 0.34 -8.05
N ALA A 36 -0.62 1.20 -8.50
CA ALA A 36 -0.80 1.50 -9.91
C ALA A 36 0.41 2.27 -10.48
N GLN A 37 1.03 3.17 -9.72
CA GLN A 37 2.20 3.92 -10.16
C GLN A 37 3.38 2.99 -10.33
N LEU A 38 3.65 2.13 -9.34
CA LEU A 38 4.69 1.11 -9.43
C LEU A 38 4.52 0.19 -10.65
N ARG A 39 3.28 -0.21 -10.96
CA ARG A 39 2.98 -0.99 -12.18
C ARG A 39 3.31 -0.23 -13.47
N ALA A 40 2.97 1.06 -13.53
CA ALA A 40 3.24 1.89 -14.70
C ALA A 40 4.75 2.08 -14.91
N GLU A 41 5.51 2.32 -13.83
CA GLU A 41 6.96 2.50 -13.88
C GLU A 41 7.68 1.21 -14.28
N LYS A 42 7.26 0.08 -13.71
CA LYS A 42 7.70 -1.25 -14.15
C LYS A 42 7.48 -1.43 -15.66
N ALA A 43 6.30 -1.10 -16.17
CA ALA A 43 5.97 -1.25 -17.58
C ALA A 43 6.80 -0.30 -18.48
N ALA A 44 6.93 0.97 -18.09
CA ALA A 44 7.72 1.97 -18.80
C ALA A 44 9.19 1.57 -18.93
N ARG A 45 9.75 0.88 -17.91
CA ARG A 45 11.13 0.40 -17.89
C ARG A 45 11.29 -1.03 -18.43
N SER A 46 10.19 -1.67 -18.84
CA SER A 46 10.16 -3.06 -19.30
C SER A 46 10.80 -4.07 -18.33
N MET A 47 10.77 -3.76 -17.03
CA MET A 47 11.33 -4.62 -15.99
C MET A 47 10.38 -5.78 -15.66
N SER A 48 10.96 -6.95 -15.48
CA SER A 48 10.28 -8.14 -14.96
C SER A 48 10.11 -8.05 -13.44
N LEU A 49 9.21 -8.88 -12.88
CA LEU A 49 9.09 -8.97 -11.42
C LEU A 49 10.30 -9.64 -10.77
N ASP A 50 11.03 -10.48 -11.51
CA ASP A 50 12.23 -11.14 -11.00
C ASP A 50 13.38 -10.15 -10.82
N GLU A 51 13.59 -9.27 -11.80
CA GLU A 51 14.60 -8.21 -11.71
C GLU A 51 14.31 -7.25 -10.55
N ILE A 52 13.04 -6.82 -10.41
CA ILE A 52 12.65 -5.94 -9.29
C ILE A 52 12.83 -6.66 -7.96
N ALA A 53 12.49 -7.95 -7.87
CA ALA A 53 12.68 -8.72 -6.64
C ALA A 53 14.16 -8.81 -6.24
N GLN A 54 15.04 -9.03 -7.21
CA GLN A 54 16.48 -9.09 -6.98
C GLN A 54 17.04 -7.74 -6.52
N LEU A 55 16.59 -6.63 -7.12
CA LEU A 55 17.09 -5.29 -6.82
C LEU A 55 16.53 -4.71 -5.51
N SER A 56 15.25 -4.96 -5.22
CA SER A 56 14.59 -4.45 -4.01
C SER A 56 14.73 -5.35 -2.78
N GLY A 57 15.19 -6.59 -2.95
CA GLY A 57 15.19 -7.60 -1.88
C GLY A 57 13.78 -8.11 -1.50
N VAL A 58 12.71 -7.60 -2.12
CA VAL A 58 11.34 -8.03 -1.88
C VAL A 58 11.02 -9.26 -2.72
N GLY A 59 10.65 -10.37 -2.09
CA GLY A 59 10.33 -11.60 -2.81
C GLY A 59 9.22 -11.44 -3.87
N LYS A 60 9.39 -12.10 -5.03
CA LYS A 60 8.49 -11.99 -6.21
C LYS A 60 7.00 -12.15 -5.87
N ARG A 61 6.64 -13.16 -5.07
CA ARG A 61 5.24 -13.40 -4.67
C ARG A 61 4.70 -12.24 -3.82
N THR A 62 5.53 -11.65 -2.98
CA THR A 62 5.16 -10.49 -2.17
C THR A 62 4.96 -9.26 -3.06
N LEU A 63 5.87 -9.01 -4.01
CA LEU A 63 5.71 -7.95 -5.01
C LEU A 63 4.41 -8.09 -5.80
N GLN A 64 4.08 -9.31 -6.25
CA GLN A 64 2.84 -9.55 -6.98
C GLN A 64 1.61 -9.12 -6.17
N ARG A 65 1.56 -9.47 -4.87
CA ARG A 65 0.45 -9.10 -3.98
C ARG A 65 0.39 -7.60 -3.68
N TYR A 66 1.55 -6.95 -3.56
CA TYR A 66 1.62 -5.50 -3.40
C TYR A 66 1.09 -4.79 -4.64
N LEU A 67 1.57 -5.19 -5.82
CA LEU A 67 1.17 -4.56 -7.07
C LEU A 67 -0.29 -4.86 -7.42
N SER A 68 -0.82 -6.04 -7.11
CA SER A 68 -2.24 -6.37 -7.32
C SER A 68 -3.18 -5.66 -6.32
N GLY A 69 -2.64 -5.14 -5.21
CA GLY A 69 -3.44 -4.54 -4.14
C GLY A 69 -4.04 -5.55 -3.16
N GLU A 70 -3.72 -6.85 -3.30
CA GLU A 70 -4.09 -7.89 -2.33
C GLU A 70 -3.44 -7.70 -0.95
N ARG A 71 -2.42 -6.86 -0.86
CA ARG A 71 -1.77 -6.48 0.38
C ARG A 71 -1.36 -5.01 0.34
N GLN A 72 -1.58 -4.30 1.44
CA GLN A 72 -1.00 -2.97 1.63
C GLN A 72 0.53 -3.05 1.58
N ILE A 73 1.14 -2.06 0.93
CA ILE A 73 2.59 -1.95 0.76
C ILE A 73 3.14 -1.23 2.00
N PRO A 74 3.99 -1.87 2.81
CA PRO A 74 4.75 -1.20 3.86
C PRO A 74 5.64 -0.09 3.29
N ILE A 75 5.91 0.97 4.06
CA ILE A 75 6.66 2.14 3.57
C ILE A 75 8.10 1.77 3.17
N ASP A 76 8.77 0.93 3.96
CA ASP A 76 10.09 0.37 3.66
C ASP A 76 10.08 -0.35 2.29
N ALA A 77 9.16 -1.31 2.11
CA ALA A 77 9.03 -2.02 0.84
C ALA A 77 8.67 -1.10 -0.34
N MET A 78 7.89 -0.05 -0.11
CA MET A 78 7.58 0.95 -1.14
C MET A 78 8.85 1.69 -1.56
N CYS A 79 9.69 2.11 -0.61
CA CYS A 79 10.95 2.78 -0.88
C CYS A 79 11.91 1.86 -1.65
N ASP A 80 12.12 0.63 -1.20
CA ASP A 80 13.03 -0.33 -1.83
C ASP A 80 12.62 -0.63 -3.28
N VAL A 81 11.31 -0.78 -3.53
CA VAL A 81 10.79 -1.02 -4.88
C VAL A 81 10.87 0.23 -5.75
N ALA A 82 10.67 1.43 -5.19
CA ALA A 82 10.86 2.68 -5.92
C ALA A 82 12.32 2.83 -6.38
N GLU A 83 13.27 2.58 -5.49
CA GLU A 83 14.70 2.65 -5.77
C GLU A 83 15.14 1.59 -6.78
N ALA A 84 14.63 0.36 -6.67
CA ALA A 84 14.84 -0.69 -7.67
C ALA A 84 14.30 -0.29 -9.06
N LEU A 85 13.20 0.46 -9.08
CA LEU A 85 12.66 1.09 -10.27
C LEU A 85 13.34 2.42 -10.60
N GLY A 86 14.50 2.76 -10.03
CA GLY A 86 15.25 3.97 -10.30
C GLY A 86 14.46 5.27 -10.09
N LEU A 87 13.62 5.32 -9.07
CA LEU A 87 12.84 6.48 -8.64
C LEU A 87 13.13 6.79 -7.18
N SER A 88 13.09 8.07 -6.82
CA SER A 88 13.02 8.43 -5.40
C SER A 88 11.62 8.16 -4.84
N PRO A 89 11.48 7.82 -3.54
CA PRO A 89 10.17 7.67 -2.91
C PRO A 89 9.29 8.93 -3.03
N ARG A 90 9.92 10.11 -2.97
CA ARG A 90 9.24 11.40 -3.15
C ARG A 90 8.60 11.50 -4.54
N GLU A 91 9.31 11.10 -5.58
CA GLU A 91 8.82 11.17 -6.95
C GLU A 91 7.70 10.16 -7.20
N LEU A 92 7.84 8.94 -6.68
CA LEU A 92 6.78 7.93 -6.71
C LEU A 92 5.48 8.49 -6.11
N MET A 93 5.57 9.06 -4.91
CA MET A 93 4.42 9.60 -4.19
C MET A 93 3.78 10.78 -4.92
N ALA A 94 4.58 11.72 -5.43
CA ALA A 94 4.07 12.84 -6.20
C ALA A 94 3.29 12.39 -7.45
N ARG A 95 3.81 11.39 -8.18
CA ARG A 95 3.12 10.81 -9.35
C ARG A 95 1.87 10.02 -8.97
N ALA A 96 1.89 9.31 -7.82
CA ALA A 96 0.72 8.62 -7.30
C ALA A 96 -0.39 9.59 -6.87
N GLU A 97 -0.05 10.70 -6.21
CA GLU A 97 -1.01 11.74 -5.82
C GLU A 97 -1.69 12.40 -7.01
N GLN A 98 -0.99 12.56 -8.14
CA GLN A 98 -1.58 13.08 -9.37
C GLN A 98 -2.69 12.18 -9.95
N ARG A 99 -2.78 10.92 -9.52
CA ARG A 99 -3.81 9.98 -9.97
C ARG A 99 -5.09 10.01 -9.15
N ILE A 100 -5.06 10.67 -7.98
CA ILE A 100 -6.20 10.76 -7.06
C ILE A 100 -6.78 12.18 -6.98
N LYS A 101 -6.07 13.17 -7.51
CA LYS A 101 -6.54 14.54 -7.75
C LYS A 101 -7.25 14.61 -9.09
#